data_AF-A0A7J9NFM2-F1
#
_entry.id   AF-A0A7J9NFM2-F1
#
_cell.length_a   1.000
_cell.length_b   1.000
_cell.length_c   1.000
_cell.angle_alpha   90.00
_cell.angle_beta   90.00
_cell.angle_gamma   90.00
#
_symmetry.space_group_name_H-M   'P 1'
#
loop_
_entity.id
_entity.type
_entity.pdbx_description
1 polymer ?
#
loop_
_entity_poly.entity_id
_entity_poly.type
_entity_poly.pdbx_seq_one_letter_code
_entity_poly.pdbx_strand_id
1 'polypeptide(L)'
;MEPVQIIGLIVGLIVILKVAVQAKKSAISPVTALMWILGWIFVMLMVSFPNFLGKIANSLGIGRGIDFLVYFGIIILFFLVYKSYLREEHLEREITTIVSEIAINERYDKKKQKVKIMENSDLVRETAPYVQNLEYIRELIEESENIEELKTELTELINKEQDMAKKTDLKILMEKIEELNL
;
A
#
# COMPACT_ATOMS: atom_id res chain seq x y z
N MET A 1 -16.56 39.93 -29.68
CA MET A 1 -16.15 38.75 -28.92
C MET A 1 -17.09 38.65 -27.73
N GLU A 2 -17.89 37.60 -27.66
CA GLU A 2 -18.70 37.37 -26.46
C GLU A 2 -17.77 37.17 -25.26
N PRO A 3 -18.03 37.74 -24.08
CA PRO A 3 -17.17 37.59 -22.90
C PRO A 3 -16.85 36.12 -22.56
N VAL A 4 -17.79 35.21 -22.85
CA VAL A 4 -17.65 33.76 -22.67
C VAL A 4 -16.50 33.17 -23.50
N GLN A 5 -16.27 33.68 -24.71
CA GLN A 5 -15.20 33.19 -25.59
C GLN A 5 -13.81 33.56 -25.05
N ILE A 6 -13.67 34.77 -24.51
CA ILE A 6 -12.41 35.26 -23.93
C ILE A 6 -12.06 34.44 -22.69
N ILE A 7 -13.04 34.20 -21.80
CA ILE A 7 -12.85 33.40 -20.60
C ILE A 7 -12.46 31.96 -20.96
N GLY A 8 -13.14 31.34 -21.93
CA GLY A 8 -12.84 29.98 -22.38
C GLY A 8 -11.42 29.83 -22.93
N LEU A 9 -10.95 30.80 -23.70
CA LEU A 9 -9.59 30.81 -24.26
C LEU A 9 -8.51 30.94 -23.17
N ILE A 10 -8.71 31.83 -22.19
CA ILE A 10 -7.79 32.02 -21.07
C ILE A 10 -7.69 30.75 -20.24
N VAL A 11 -8.84 30.14 -19.90
CA VAL A 11 -8.88 28.88 -19.14
C VAL A 11 -8.20 27.75 -19.91
N GLY A 12 -8.49 27.61 -21.21
CA GLY A 12 -7.84 26.61 -22.06
C GLY A 12 -6.31 26.77 -22.10
N LEU A 13 -5.82 28.00 -22.22
CA LEU A 13 -4.39 28.30 -22.21
C LEU A 13 -3.73 27.93 -20.86
N ILE A 14 -4.37 28.29 -19.74
CA ILE A 14 -3.88 27.96 -18.39
C ILE A 14 -3.75 26.45 -18.23
N VAL A 15 -4.75 25.68 -18.68
CA VAL A 15 -4.73 24.23 -18.50
C VAL A 15 -3.69 23.57 -19.39
N ILE A 16 -3.52 24.02 -20.64
CA ILE A 16 -2.45 23.54 -21.52
C ILE A 16 -1.08 23.77 -20.88
N LEU A 17 -0.84 24.98 -20.34
CA LEU A 17 0.41 25.28 -19.63
C LEU A 17 0.61 24.34 -18.42
N LYS A 18 -0.45 24.09 -17.65
CA LYS A 18 -0.38 23.18 -16.48
C LYS A 18 -0.07 21.73 -16.87
N VAL A 19 -0.63 21.27 -17.99
CA VAL A 19 -0.35 19.92 -18.55
C VAL A 19 1.09 19.85 -19.06
N ALA A 20 1.58 20.88 -19.76
CA ALA A 20 2.95 20.95 -20.23
C ALA A 20 3.97 20.92 -19.07
N VAL A 21 3.69 21.62 -17.97
CA VAL A 21 4.52 21.59 -16.75
C VAL A 21 4.52 20.20 -16.10
N GLN A 22 3.36 19.54 -16.02
CA GLN A 22 3.27 18.18 -15.44
C GLN A 22 3.95 17.12 -16.31
N ALA A 23 3.84 17.23 -17.64
CA ALA A 23 4.55 16.37 -18.58
C ALA A 23 6.07 16.53 -18.47
N LYS A 24 6.57 17.76 -18.32
CA LYS A 24 8.01 18.03 -18.13
C LYS A 24 8.56 17.46 -16.81
N LYS A 25 7.70 17.32 -15.79
CA LYS A 25 8.07 16.71 -14.50
C LYS A 25 8.01 15.17 -14.50
N SER A 26 7.72 14.53 -15.64
CA SER A 26 7.48 13.08 -15.77
C SER A 26 6.42 12.53 -14.81
N ALA A 27 5.57 13.40 -14.24
CA ALA A 27 4.54 13.02 -13.30
C ALA A 27 3.36 12.30 -13.98
N ILE A 28 3.29 12.38 -15.31
CA ILE A 28 2.22 11.85 -16.14
C ILE A 28 2.83 11.18 -17.37
N SER A 29 2.26 10.05 -17.79
CA SER A 29 2.63 9.39 -19.04
C SER A 29 2.47 10.35 -20.25
N PRO A 30 3.40 10.34 -21.22
CA PRO A 30 3.30 11.16 -22.43
C PRO A 30 1.96 10.98 -23.18
N VAL A 31 1.41 9.76 -23.16
CA VAL A 31 0.11 9.43 -23.78
C VAL A 31 -1.03 10.17 -23.07
N THR A 32 -1.02 10.16 -21.73
CA THR A 32 -2.04 10.85 -20.92
C THR A 32 -1.94 12.37 -21.11
N ALA A 33 -0.73 12.92 -21.19
CA ALA A 33 -0.53 14.34 -21.48
C ALA A 33 -1.09 14.72 -22.88
N LEU A 34 -0.81 13.91 -23.90
CA LEU A 34 -1.34 14.12 -25.25
C LEU A 34 -2.88 14.08 -25.29
N MET A 35 -3.48 13.11 -24.58
CA MET A 35 -4.94 12.99 -24.49
C MET A 35 -5.57 14.23 -23.85
N TRP A 36 -4.96 14.76 -22.78
CA TRP A 36 -5.43 15.99 -22.13
C TRP A 36 -5.32 17.21 -23.04
N ILE A 37 -4.20 17.39 -23.74
CA ILE A 37 -4.02 18.50 -24.68
C ILE A 37 -5.08 18.44 -25.79
N LEU A 38 -5.31 17.26 -26.37
CA LEU A 38 -6.29 17.08 -27.44
C LEU A 38 -7.72 17.37 -26.95
N GLY A 39 -8.07 16.97 -25.73
CA GLY A 39 -9.35 17.28 -25.10
C GLY A 39 -9.58 18.78 -24.95
N TRP A 40 -8.57 19.54 -24.49
CA TRP A 40 -8.68 20.99 -24.33
C TRP A 40 -8.73 21.74 -25.67
N ILE A 41 -8.04 21.25 -26.68
CA ILE A 41 -8.16 21.77 -28.06
C ILE A 41 -9.59 21.57 -28.56
N PHE A 42 -10.18 20.39 -28.33
CA PHE A 42 -11.57 20.11 -28.70
C PHE A 42 -12.55 21.07 -27.99
N VAL A 43 -12.37 21.31 -26.69
CA VAL A 43 -13.19 22.27 -25.92
C VAL A 43 -13.06 23.68 -26.49
N MET A 44 -11.85 24.16 -26.78
CA MET A 44 -11.65 25.48 -27.38
C MET A 44 -12.33 25.60 -28.76
N LEU A 45 -12.24 24.56 -29.58
CA LEU A 45 -12.87 24.53 -30.90
C LEU A 45 -14.41 24.56 -30.78
N MET A 46 -14.98 23.86 -29.80
CA MET A 46 -16.43 23.91 -29.52
C MET A 46 -16.89 25.30 -29.03
N VAL A 47 -16.09 25.98 -28.19
CA VAL A 47 -16.41 27.34 -27.71
C VAL A 47 -16.31 28.40 -28.81
N SER A 48 -15.36 28.24 -29.75
CA SER A 48 -15.19 29.17 -30.87
C SER A 48 -16.30 29.08 -31.93
N PHE A 49 -16.97 27.92 -32.06
CA PHE A 49 -17.98 27.69 -33.10
C PHE A 49 -19.36 27.27 -32.53
N PRO A 50 -20.08 28.17 -31.82
CA PRO A 50 -21.38 27.85 -31.21
C PRO A 50 -22.45 27.46 -32.24
N ASN A 51 -22.38 27.99 -33.46
CA ASN A 51 -23.30 27.68 -34.56
C ASN A 51 -23.24 26.20 -34.99
N PHE A 52 -22.10 25.54 -34.80
CA PHE A 52 -21.94 24.11 -35.14
C PHE A 52 -22.71 23.23 -34.15
N LEU A 53 -22.61 23.54 -32.85
CA LEU A 53 -23.38 22.84 -31.81
C LEU A 53 -24.89 23.01 -32.00
N GLY A 54 -25.34 24.20 -32.40
CA GLY A 54 -26.75 24.45 -32.69
C GLY A 54 -27.30 23.55 -33.80
N LYS A 55 -26.52 23.28 -34.85
CA LYS A 55 -26.92 22.37 -35.93
C LYS A 55 -27.04 20.92 -35.48
N ILE A 56 -26.07 20.45 -34.68
CA ILE A 56 -26.09 19.09 -34.13
C ILE A 56 -27.27 18.91 -33.18
N ALA A 57 -27.47 19.84 -32.26
CA ALA A 57 -28.56 19.79 -31.29
C ALA A 57 -29.94 19.83 -31.98
N ASN A 58 -30.13 20.68 -32.99
CA ASN A 58 -31.37 20.72 -33.76
C ASN A 58 -31.65 19.41 -34.51
N SER A 59 -30.61 18.72 -35.02
CA SER A 59 -30.76 17.40 -35.65
C SER A 59 -31.20 16.30 -34.66
N LEU A 60 -30.91 16.49 -33.38
CA LEU A 60 -31.28 15.57 -32.29
C LEU A 60 -32.56 16.02 -31.56
N GLY A 61 -33.23 17.07 -32.03
CA GLY A 61 -34.46 17.60 -31.41
C GLY A 61 -34.24 18.43 -30.14
N ILE A 62 -32.99 18.84 -29.86
CA ILE A 62 -32.62 19.66 -28.70
C ILE A 62 -32.48 21.11 -29.18
N GLY A 63 -33.39 22.00 -28.76
CA GLY A 63 -33.46 23.39 -29.25
C GLY A 63 -32.27 24.29 -28.89
N ARG A 64 -31.35 23.84 -28.04
CA ARG A 64 -30.18 24.59 -27.56
C ARG A 64 -28.92 23.73 -27.64
N GLY A 65 -27.91 24.22 -28.38
CA GLY A 65 -26.61 23.54 -28.56
C GLY A 65 -25.87 23.22 -27.27
N ILE A 66 -26.02 24.06 -26.24
CA ILE A 66 -25.32 23.90 -24.96
C ILE A 66 -25.91 22.75 -24.13
N ASP A 67 -27.22 22.51 -24.22
CA ASP A 67 -27.91 21.50 -23.41
C ASP A 67 -27.49 20.09 -23.86
N PHE A 68 -27.25 19.91 -25.16
CA PHE A 68 -26.66 18.68 -25.70
C PHE A 68 -25.28 18.39 -25.09
N LEU A 69 -24.39 19.38 -25.01
CA LEU A 69 -23.08 19.22 -24.37
C LEU A 69 -23.21 18.86 -22.89
N VAL A 70 -24.17 19.47 -22.19
CA VAL A 70 -24.39 19.18 -20.77
C VAL A 70 -24.82 17.74 -20.58
N TYR A 71 -25.81 17.26 -21.34
CA TYR A 71 -26.25 15.86 -21.24
C TYR A 71 -25.14 14.87 -21.59
N PHE A 72 -24.42 15.13 -22.68
CA PHE A 72 -23.30 14.28 -23.08
C PHE A 72 -22.16 14.30 -22.06
N GLY A 73 -21.86 15.47 -21.50
CA GLY A 73 -20.88 15.66 -20.44
C GLY A 73 -21.25 14.90 -19.17
N ILE A 74 -22.52 14.91 -18.77
CA ILE A 74 -23.02 14.13 -17.62
C ILE A 74 -22.81 12.63 -17.87
N ILE A 75 -23.17 12.12 -19.04
CA ILE A 75 -22.99 10.69 -19.39
C ILE A 75 -21.51 10.31 -19.33
N ILE A 76 -20.62 11.10 -19.93
CA ILE A 76 -19.17 10.87 -19.88
C ILE A 76 -18.67 10.93 -18.45
N LEU A 77 -19.12 11.91 -17.66
CA LEU A 77 -18.68 12.07 -16.27
C LEU A 77 -19.08 10.85 -15.44
N PHE A 78 -20.32 10.37 -15.56
CA PHE A 78 -20.75 9.13 -14.92
C PHE A 78 -19.89 7.93 -15.34
N PHE A 79 -19.58 7.80 -16.63
CA PHE A 79 -18.70 6.73 -17.12
C PHE A 79 -17.28 6.83 -16.53
N LEU A 80 -16.72 8.04 -16.43
CA LEU A 80 -15.40 8.26 -15.82
C LEU A 80 -15.41 7.96 -14.32
N VAL A 81 -16.45 8.36 -13.60
CA VAL A 81 -16.64 8.04 -12.17
C VAL A 81 -16.73 6.53 -11.99
N TYR A 82 -17.55 5.85 -12.79
CA TYR A 82 -17.66 4.39 -12.75
C TYR A 82 -16.32 3.70 -13.02
N LYS A 83 -15.57 4.15 -14.05
CA LYS A 83 -14.24 3.62 -14.35
C LYS A 83 -13.25 3.87 -13.21
N SER A 84 -13.33 5.03 -12.55
CA SER A 84 -12.48 5.34 -11.40
C SER A 84 -12.79 4.41 -10.22
N TYR A 85 -14.08 4.19 -9.94
CA TYR A 85 -14.53 3.27 -8.89
C TYR A 85 -14.02 1.84 -9.11
N LEU A 86 -14.12 1.32 -10.34
CA LEU A 86 -13.58 -0.01 -10.66
C LEU A 86 -12.06 -0.11 -10.44
N ARG A 87 -11.33 0.96 -10.74
CA ARG A 87 -9.88 1.01 -10.50
C ARG A 87 -9.56 1.03 -9.01
N GLU A 88 -10.35 1.76 -8.23
CA GLU A 88 -10.23 1.83 -6.77
C GLU A 88 -10.48 0.46 -6.13
N GLU A 89 -11.55 -0.23 -6.53
CA GLU A 89 -11.85 -1.59 -6.06
C GLU A 89 -10.73 -2.58 -6.39
N HIS A 90 -10.13 -2.48 -7.58
CA HIS A 90 -9.01 -3.33 -7.97
C HIS A 90 -7.77 -3.07 -7.10
N LEU A 91 -7.44 -1.80 -6.85
CA LEU A 91 -6.31 -1.41 -6.00
C LEU A 91 -6.50 -1.90 -4.56
N GLU A 92 -7.71 -1.80 -4.01
CA GLU A 92 -8.02 -2.31 -2.66
C GLU A 92 -7.80 -3.83 -2.56
N ARG A 93 -8.20 -4.60 -3.59
CA ARG A 93 -7.98 -6.05 -3.66
C ARG A 93 -6.50 -6.41 -3.75
N GLU A 94 -5.73 -5.68 -4.55
CA GLU A 94 -4.28 -5.88 -4.67
C GLU A 94 -3.58 -5.61 -3.33
N ILE A 95 -3.89 -4.48 -2.67
CA ILE A 95 -3.35 -4.15 -1.35
C ILE A 95 -3.69 -5.25 -0.35
N THR A 96 -4.96 -5.67 -0.29
CA THR A 96 -5.41 -6.76 0.61
C THR A 96 -4.62 -8.04 0.37
N THR A 97 -4.37 -8.40 -0.89
CA THR A 97 -3.62 -9.60 -1.26
C THR A 97 -2.17 -9.49 -0.81
N ILE A 98 -1.51 -8.35 -1.08
CA ILE A 98 -0.13 -8.10 -0.71
C ILE A 98 0.03 -8.16 0.82
N VAL A 99 -0.83 -7.47 1.58
CA VAL A 99 -0.79 -7.48 3.05
C VAL A 99 -1.00 -8.90 3.58
N SER A 100 -1.92 -9.67 2.99
CA SER A 100 -2.18 -11.05 3.38
C SER A 100 -0.97 -11.96 3.10
N GLU A 101 -0.33 -11.80 1.95
CA GLU A 101 0.88 -12.54 1.58
C GLU A 101 2.05 -12.21 2.52
N ILE A 102 2.25 -10.93 2.86
CA ILE A 102 3.24 -10.50 3.85
C ILE A 102 2.96 -11.18 5.20
N ALA A 103 1.72 -11.12 5.70
CA ALA A 103 1.35 -11.73 6.98
C ALA A 103 1.55 -13.26 7.01
N ILE A 104 1.25 -13.94 5.90
CA ILE A 104 1.48 -15.40 5.76
C ILE A 104 2.98 -15.71 5.73
N ASN A 105 3.76 -14.94 4.97
CA ASN A 105 5.20 -15.15 4.85
C ASN A 105 5.91 -14.89 6.18
N GLU A 106 5.58 -13.81 6.89
CA GLU A 106 6.12 -13.53 8.23
C GLU A 106 5.80 -14.67 9.20
N ARG A 107 4.57 -15.20 9.17
CA ARG A 107 4.19 -16.36 9.99
C ARG A 107 4.98 -17.61 9.61
N TYR A 108 5.24 -17.84 8.33
CA TYR A 108 5.99 -18.99 7.86
C TYR A 108 7.47 -18.92 8.29
N ASP A 109 8.09 -17.75 8.15
CA ASP A 109 9.47 -17.50 8.58
C ASP A 109 9.63 -17.66 10.09
N LYS A 110 8.70 -17.10 10.88
CA LYS A 110 8.64 -17.33 12.32
C LYS A 110 8.53 -18.81 12.68
N LYS A 111 7.62 -19.55 12.02
CA LYS A 111 7.47 -21.00 12.24
C LYS A 111 8.77 -21.74 11.93
N LYS A 112 9.45 -21.40 10.83
CA LYS A 112 10.73 -22.01 10.45
C LYS A 112 11.83 -21.74 11.50
N GLN A 113 11.86 -20.53 12.06
CA GLN A 113 12.80 -20.18 13.13
C GLN A 113 12.50 -20.96 14.42
N LYS A 114 11.22 -21.06 14.83
CA LYS A 114 10.80 -21.89 15.96
C LYS A 114 11.19 -23.36 15.78
N VAL A 115 10.94 -23.92 14.59
CA VAL A 115 11.38 -25.30 14.27
C VAL A 115 12.90 -25.43 14.35
N LYS A 116 13.67 -24.45 13.87
CA LYS A 116 15.14 -24.47 13.97
C LYS A 116 15.62 -24.46 15.43
N ILE A 117 14.95 -23.73 16.33
CA ILE A 117 15.28 -23.71 17.77
C ILE A 117 14.95 -25.06 18.41
N MET A 118 13.80 -25.65 18.09
CA MET A 118 13.40 -26.98 18.59
C MET A 118 14.25 -28.12 18.02
N GLU A 119 14.67 -28.03 16.75
CA GLU A 119 15.57 -28.98 16.10
C GLU A 119 17.01 -28.82 16.61
N ASN A 120 17.37 -27.66 17.16
CA ASN A 120 18.64 -27.48 17.83
C ASN A 120 18.65 -28.21 19.18
N SER A 121 18.68 -29.54 19.09
CA SER A 121 18.88 -30.44 20.22
C SER A 121 20.11 -30.05 21.03
N ASP A 122 21.05 -29.33 20.42
CA ASP A 122 22.26 -28.83 21.06
C ASP A 122 21.95 -27.82 22.18
N LEU A 123 20.97 -26.91 22.03
CA LEU A 123 20.66 -25.95 23.10
C LEU A 123 20.09 -26.64 24.34
N VAL A 124 19.14 -27.55 24.15
CA VAL A 124 18.57 -28.33 25.27
C VAL A 124 19.60 -29.33 25.81
N ARG A 125 20.36 -30.03 24.94
CA ARG A 125 21.38 -31.00 25.33
C ARG A 125 22.54 -30.35 26.09
N GLU A 126 22.93 -29.14 25.72
CA GLU A 126 24.06 -28.46 26.33
C GLU A 126 23.67 -27.63 27.55
N THR A 127 22.39 -27.30 27.72
CA THR A 127 21.89 -26.67 28.97
C THR A 127 21.49 -27.70 30.02
N ALA A 128 20.94 -28.86 29.61
CA ALA A 128 20.47 -29.91 30.50
C ALA A 128 21.42 -30.35 31.63
N PRO A 129 22.75 -30.44 31.44
CA PRO A 129 23.67 -30.85 32.50
C PRO A 129 23.87 -29.80 33.60
N TYR A 130 23.50 -28.54 33.32
CA TYR A 130 23.84 -27.38 34.15
C TYR A 130 22.63 -26.73 34.82
N VAL A 131 21.41 -27.12 34.44
CA VAL A 131 20.16 -26.56 34.97
C VAL A 131 19.49 -27.51 35.94
N GLN A 132 18.91 -26.97 37.02
CA GLN A 132 18.18 -27.77 38.00
C GLN A 132 16.78 -28.15 37.50
N ASN A 133 16.10 -27.25 36.79
CA ASN A 133 14.76 -27.49 36.27
C ASN A 133 14.73 -27.48 34.73
N LEU A 134 15.04 -28.63 34.14
CA LEU A 134 15.03 -28.80 32.69
C LEU A 134 13.65 -28.59 32.06
N GLU A 135 12.58 -28.96 32.77
CA GLU A 135 11.21 -28.81 32.25
C GLU A 135 10.85 -27.33 32.07
N TYR A 136 11.25 -26.48 33.03
CA TYR A 136 11.05 -25.04 32.94
C TYR A 136 11.84 -24.40 31.79
N ILE A 137 13.10 -24.81 31.60
CA ILE A 137 13.92 -24.36 30.47
C ILE A 137 13.32 -24.79 29.14
N ARG A 138 12.80 -26.01 29.07
CA ARG A 138 12.13 -26.53 27.88
C ARG A 138 10.84 -25.77 27.59
N GLU A 139 10.03 -25.49 28.61
CA GLU A 139 8.80 -24.71 28.49
C GLU A 139 9.10 -23.31 27.94
N LEU A 140 10.11 -22.61 28.47
CA LEU A 140 10.54 -21.30 27.96
C LEU A 140 10.96 -21.37 26.49
N ILE A 141 11.76 -22.37 26.11
CA ILE A 141 12.19 -22.56 24.72
C ILE A 141 10.99 -22.91 23.80
N GLU A 142 10.02 -23.68 24.30
CA GLU A 142 8.82 -24.06 23.57
C GLU A 142 7.82 -22.91 23.44
N GLU A 143 7.78 -21.98 24.39
CA GLU A 143 6.90 -20.80 24.39
C GLU A 143 7.43 -19.68 23.49
N SER A 144 8.75 -19.43 23.48
CA SER A 144 9.33 -18.37 22.65
C SER A 144 9.25 -18.68 21.13
N GLU A 145 8.92 -17.68 20.29
CA GLU A 145 8.82 -17.85 18.83
C GLU A 145 10.19 -17.87 18.14
N ASN A 146 11.18 -17.15 18.69
CA ASN A 146 12.53 -17.05 18.15
C ASN A 146 13.59 -16.75 19.24
N ILE A 147 14.89 -16.78 18.89
CA ILE A 147 15.99 -16.56 19.84
C ILE A 147 15.99 -15.13 20.41
N GLU A 148 15.64 -14.12 19.62
CA GLU A 148 15.60 -12.73 20.12
C GLU A 148 14.47 -12.54 21.13
N GLU A 149 13.32 -13.17 20.89
CA GLU A 149 12.22 -13.20 21.86
C GLU A 149 12.61 -13.95 23.13
N LEU A 150 13.25 -15.12 23.00
CA LEU A 150 13.77 -15.88 24.15
C LEU A 150 14.78 -15.05 24.95
N LYS A 151 15.73 -14.35 24.30
CA LYS A 151 16.68 -13.44 24.98
C LYS A 151 15.96 -12.30 25.70
N THR A 152 14.93 -11.73 25.08
CA THR A 152 14.13 -10.65 25.68
C THR A 152 13.40 -11.16 26.93
N GLU A 153 12.73 -12.30 26.81
CA GLU A 153 11.98 -12.96 27.88
C GLU A 153 12.90 -13.38 29.03
N LEU A 154 14.04 -14.00 28.74
CA LEU A 154 15.06 -14.37 29.73
C LEU A 154 15.59 -13.14 30.46
N THR A 155 15.85 -12.03 29.76
CA THR A 155 16.32 -10.79 30.40
C THR A 155 15.29 -10.23 31.38
N GLU A 156 14.00 -10.26 31.00
CA GLU A 156 12.93 -9.85 31.91
C GLU A 156 12.80 -10.78 33.12
N LEU A 157 12.82 -12.09 32.90
CA LEU A 157 12.68 -13.09 33.95
C LEU A 157 13.87 -13.05 34.92
N ILE A 158 15.11 -12.95 34.45
CA ILE A 158 16.31 -12.84 35.29
C ILE A 158 16.22 -11.62 36.23
N ASN A 159 15.66 -10.51 35.75
CA ASN A 159 15.54 -9.28 36.53
C ASN A 159 14.42 -9.36 37.59
N LYS A 160 13.31 -10.04 37.28
CA LYS A 160 12.14 -10.17 38.17
C LYS A 160 12.26 -11.34 39.15
N GLU A 161 12.98 -12.39 38.78
CA GLU A 161 13.07 -13.64 39.55
C GLU A 161 13.91 -13.45 40.82
N GLN A 162 13.30 -13.82 41.96
CA GLN A 162 13.91 -13.74 43.29
C GLN A 162 14.48 -15.10 43.72
N ASP A 163 13.99 -16.20 43.18
CA ASP A 163 14.55 -17.53 43.41
C ASP A 163 15.94 -17.64 42.76
N MET A 164 16.96 -17.84 43.60
CA MET A 164 18.35 -17.89 43.15
C MET A 164 18.66 -19.10 42.25
N ALA A 165 17.98 -20.24 42.43
CA ALA A 165 18.18 -21.41 41.61
C ALA A 165 17.61 -21.18 40.21
N LYS A 166 16.35 -20.72 40.13
CA LYS A 166 15.72 -20.37 38.85
C LYS A 166 16.47 -19.28 38.11
N LYS A 167 16.89 -18.23 38.80
CA LYS A 167 17.68 -17.14 38.22
C LYS A 167 19.02 -17.60 37.68
N THR A 168 19.62 -18.63 38.29
CA THR A 168 20.88 -19.22 37.81
C THR A 168 20.64 -20.06 36.55
N ASP A 169 19.61 -20.91 36.55
CA ASP A 169 19.23 -21.70 35.38
C ASP A 169 18.93 -20.81 34.15
N LEU A 170 18.22 -19.69 34.36
CA LEU A 170 17.94 -18.70 33.30
C LEU A 170 19.21 -18.04 32.75
N LYS A 171 20.18 -17.73 33.61
CA LYS A 171 21.47 -17.16 33.19
C LYS A 171 22.32 -18.15 32.40
N ILE A 172 22.32 -19.42 32.81
CA ILE A 172 23.02 -20.50 32.12
C ILE A 172 22.44 -20.68 30.71
N LEU A 173 21.12 -20.67 30.57
CA LEU A 173 20.48 -20.71 29.26
C LEU A 173 20.87 -19.50 28.40
N MET A 174 20.87 -18.28 28.96
CA MET A 174 21.29 -17.08 28.24
C MET A 174 22.73 -17.17 27.75
N GLU A 175 23.66 -17.55 28.63
CA GLU A 175 25.08 -17.75 28.30
C GLU A 175 25.24 -18.79 27.17
N LYS A 176 24.44 -19.86 27.21
CA LYS A 176 24.54 -20.91 26.20
C LYS A 176 24.02 -20.51 24.83
N ILE A 177 22.99 -19.67 24.78
CA ILE A 177 22.51 -19.06 23.55
C ILE A 177 23.62 -18.18 22.93
N GLU A 178 24.36 -17.43 23.75
CA GLU A 178 25.49 -16.60 23.29
C GLU A 178 26.66 -17.46 22.79
N GLU A 179 27.04 -18.52 23.51
CA GLU A 179 28.13 -19.43 23.11
C GLU A 179 27.86 -20.13 21.77
N LEU A 180 26.60 -20.53 21.53
CA LEU A 180 26.19 -21.22 20.31
C LEU A 180 26.00 -20.27 19.11
N ASN A 181 26.22 -18.96 19.29
CA ASN A 181 25.98 -17.92 18.29
C ASN A 181 24.56 -17.99 17.70
N LEU A 182 23.57 -18.25 18.56
CA LEU A 182 22.16 -18.36 18.18
C LEU A 182 21.43 -17.02 18.28
#